data_AF-A0A4P9VQS0-F1
#
_entry.id   AF-A0A4P9VQS0-F1
#
_cell.length_a   1.000
_cell.length_b   1.000
_cell.length_c   1.000
_cell.angle_alpha   90.00
_cell.angle_beta   90.00
_cell.angle_gamma   90.00
#
_symmetry.space_group_name_H-M   'P 1'
#
loop_
_entity.id
_entity.type
_entity.pdbx_description
1 polymer ?
#
loop_
_entity_poly.entity_id
_entity_poly.type
_entity_poly.pdbx_seq_one_letter_code
_entity_poly.pdbx_strand_id
1 'polypeptide(L)'
;MFICDCPGQWYQASFSIDGVFYHTAEHYMMAEKAKLFNDQRLYKKILTTSHPSEAKRLGREIIGFDERIWRANRFDIVVKGNLAKFSQNPTLQDYLLGTQQRVLVEASPVDRIWGIGLAADHADATNPTKWKGENLLGFALMLVRQNLLKQSHDL
;
A
#
# COMPACT_ATOMS: atom_id res chain seq x y z
N MET A 1 18.80 4.15 -7.01
CA MET A 1 17.63 4.19 -6.12
C MET A 1 16.81 5.41 -6.49
N PHE A 2 15.49 5.31 -6.59
CA PHE A 2 14.62 6.44 -6.90
C PHE A 2 13.71 6.67 -5.69
N ILE A 3 13.82 7.84 -5.09
CA ILE A 3 12.83 8.29 -4.12
C ILE A 3 11.59 8.56 -4.94
N CYS A 4 10.66 7.62 -4.87
CA CYS A 4 9.48 7.66 -5.71
C CYS A 4 8.46 8.52 -5.01
N ASP A 5 7.98 9.57 -5.67
CA ASP A 5 6.71 10.20 -5.31
C ASP A 5 5.54 9.33 -5.82
N CYS A 6 5.65 8.03 -5.53
CA CYS A 6 4.72 7.02 -5.99
C CYS A 6 3.37 7.31 -5.33
N PRO A 7 2.24 7.18 -6.07
CA PRO A 7 0.94 7.41 -5.49
C PRO A 7 0.71 6.39 -4.36
N GLY A 8 0.91 6.87 -3.13
CA GLY A 8 0.92 6.08 -1.91
C GLY A 8 -0.46 5.53 -1.56
N GLN A 9 -0.60 5.01 -0.34
CA GLN A 9 -1.86 4.41 0.11
C GLN A 9 -3.04 5.42 0.13
N TRP A 10 -2.73 6.71 0.23
CA TRP A 10 -3.71 7.79 0.40
C TRP A 10 -4.08 8.50 -0.90
N TYR A 11 -3.37 8.20 -2.00
CA TYR A 11 -3.67 8.78 -3.31
C TYR A 11 -5.10 8.43 -3.73
N GLN A 12 -5.83 9.42 -4.24
CA GLN A 12 -7.22 9.28 -4.68
C GLN A 12 -7.27 8.56 -6.02
N ALA A 13 -7.26 7.23 -5.95
CA ALA A 13 -7.49 6.35 -7.08
C ALA A 13 -8.34 5.19 -6.59
N SER A 14 -9.61 5.25 -6.95
CA SER A 14 -10.57 4.23 -6.57
C SER A 14 -10.40 2.97 -7.42
N PHE A 15 -10.81 1.86 -6.86
CA PHE A 15 -10.79 0.55 -7.49
C PHE A 15 -11.76 -0.38 -6.79
N SER A 16 -12.06 -1.51 -7.43
CA SER A 16 -12.93 -2.53 -6.88
C SER A 16 -12.25 -3.91 -6.83
N ILE A 17 -12.53 -4.68 -5.79
CA ILE A 17 -12.09 -6.08 -5.66
C ILE A 17 -13.30 -6.90 -5.22
N ASP A 18 -13.59 -7.98 -5.94
CA ASP A 18 -14.69 -8.91 -5.63
C ASP A 18 -16.04 -8.18 -5.46
N GLY A 19 -16.31 -7.17 -6.30
CA GLY A 19 -17.52 -6.34 -6.25
C GLY A 19 -17.55 -5.28 -5.15
N VAL A 20 -16.53 -5.18 -4.30
CA VAL A 20 -16.42 -4.16 -3.24
C VAL A 20 -15.59 -2.99 -3.73
N PHE A 21 -16.14 -1.78 -3.62
CA PHE A 21 -15.49 -0.53 -3.99
C PHE A 21 -14.66 0.05 -2.84
N TYR A 22 -13.47 0.57 -3.16
CA TYR A 22 -12.58 1.24 -2.22
C TYR A 22 -12.14 2.60 -2.78
N HIS A 23 -12.24 3.65 -1.95
CA HIS A 23 -11.83 5.01 -2.34
C HIS A 23 -10.31 5.13 -2.51
N THR A 24 -9.54 4.45 -1.66
CA THR A 24 -8.07 4.44 -1.72
C THR A 24 -7.53 3.08 -1.27
N ALA A 25 -6.24 2.84 -1.49
CA ALA A 25 -5.60 1.61 -1.02
C ALA A 25 -5.52 1.53 0.52
N GLU A 26 -5.49 2.67 1.23
CA GLU A 26 -5.63 2.71 2.69
C GLU A 26 -6.97 2.14 3.16
N HIS A 27 -8.08 2.49 2.49
CA HIS A 27 -9.40 1.94 2.83
C HIS A 27 -9.39 0.43 2.68
N TYR A 28 -8.85 -0.07 1.57
CA TYR A 28 -8.70 -1.51 1.34
C TYR A 28 -7.84 -2.19 2.43
N MET A 29 -6.65 -1.64 2.72
CA MET A 29 -5.74 -2.20 3.72
C MET A 29 -6.40 -2.31 5.10
N MET A 30 -7.12 -1.28 5.54
CA MET A 30 -7.79 -1.28 6.84
C MET A 30 -9.03 -2.17 6.84
N ALA A 31 -9.76 -2.25 5.73
CA ALA A 31 -10.90 -3.14 5.57
C ALA A 31 -10.49 -4.62 5.62
N GLU A 32 -9.42 -5.01 4.91
CA GLU A 32 -8.88 -6.37 4.96
C GLU A 32 -8.26 -6.69 6.32
N LYS A 33 -7.64 -5.70 6.98
CA LYS A 33 -7.22 -5.86 8.38
C LYS A 33 -8.41 -6.18 9.28
N ALA A 34 -9.54 -5.49 9.12
CA ALA A 34 -10.75 -5.77 9.90
C ALA A 34 -11.32 -7.17 9.59
N LYS A 35 -11.32 -7.59 8.32
CA LYS A 35 -11.70 -8.97 7.93
C LYS A 35 -10.80 -10.02 8.58
N LEU A 36 -9.49 -9.80 8.57
CA LEU A 36 -8.50 -10.73 9.11
C LEU A 36 -8.74 -11.06 10.58
N PHE A 37 -9.26 -10.09 11.35
CA PHE A 37 -9.60 -10.25 12.77
C PHE A 37 -11.10 -10.40 13.02
N ASN A 38 -11.89 -10.73 12.00
CA ASN A 38 -13.34 -10.91 12.07
C ASN A 38 -14.13 -9.71 12.63
N ASP A 39 -13.60 -8.49 12.57
CA ASP A 39 -14.30 -7.27 12.99
C ASP A 39 -15.19 -6.73 11.85
N GLN A 40 -16.33 -7.40 11.65
CA GLN A 40 -17.29 -7.02 10.62
C GLN A 40 -17.90 -5.63 10.82
N ARG A 41 -17.93 -5.14 12.07
CA ARG A 41 -18.44 -3.80 12.41
C ARG A 41 -17.52 -2.74 11.82
N LEU A 42 -16.23 -2.82 12.11
CA LEU A 42 -15.26 -1.85 11.58
C LEU A 42 -15.03 -2.04 10.08
N TYR A 43 -15.07 -3.27 9.56
CA TYR A 43 -15.03 -3.51 8.12
C TYR A 43 -16.09 -2.68 7.38
N LYS A 44 -17.37 -2.82 7.76
CA LYS A 44 -18.47 -2.06 7.16
C LYS A 44 -18.28 -0.55 7.33
N LYS A 45 -17.84 -0.10 8.52
CA LYS A 45 -17.61 1.32 8.78
C LYS A 45 -16.52 1.90 7.88
N ILE A 46 -15.40 1.19 7.72
CA ILE A 46 -14.28 1.62 6.86
C ILE A 46 -14.73 1.74 5.40
N LEU A 47 -15.57 0.84 4.90
CA LEU A 47 -16.07 0.95 3.51
C LEU A 47 -16.92 2.20 3.26
N THR A 48 -17.54 2.75 4.31
CA THR A 48 -18.42 3.92 4.20
C THR A 48 -17.71 5.25 4.48
N THR A 49 -16.43 5.24 4.89
CA THR A 49 -15.70 6.47 5.16
C THR A 49 -15.17 7.09 3.88
N SER A 50 -15.17 8.42 3.80
CA SER A 50 -14.69 9.16 2.62
C SER A 50 -13.19 9.45 2.68
N HIS A 51 -12.60 9.55 3.87
CA HIS A 51 -11.22 10.00 4.05
C HIS A 51 -10.29 8.89 4.54
N PRO A 52 -9.10 8.73 3.93
CA PRO A 52 -8.13 7.69 4.31
C PRO A 52 -7.62 7.85 5.75
N SER A 53 -7.59 9.07 6.29
CA SER A 53 -7.25 9.33 7.69
C SER A 53 -8.22 8.66 8.65
N GLU A 54 -9.51 8.68 8.34
CA GLU A 54 -10.56 8.03 9.14
C GLU A 54 -10.48 6.51 9.02
N ALA A 55 -10.28 5.98 7.81
CA ALA A 55 -10.03 4.55 7.61
C ALA A 55 -8.84 4.06 8.46
N LYS A 56 -7.72 4.80 8.42
CA LYS A 56 -6.52 4.50 9.22
C LYS A 56 -6.79 4.59 10.73
N ARG A 57 -7.62 5.54 11.16
CA ARG A 57 -8.04 5.68 12.57
C ARG A 57 -8.84 4.47 13.01
N LEU A 58 -9.84 4.06 12.25
CA LEU A 58 -10.65 2.88 12.52
C LEU A 58 -9.83 1.59 12.52
N GLY A 59 -8.85 1.46 11.63
CA GLY A 59 -7.94 0.31 11.62
C GLY A 59 -7.06 0.16 12.87
N ARG A 60 -6.96 1.20 13.71
CA ARG A 60 -6.33 1.12 15.04
C ARG A 60 -7.28 0.62 16.14
N GLU A 61 -8.58 0.59 15.88
CA GLU A 61 -9.63 0.19 16.84
C GLU A 61 -10.08 -1.27 16.67
N ILE A 62 -9.48 -2.02 15.74
CA ILE A 62 -9.85 -3.41 15.43
C ILE A 62 -9.68 -4.28 16.66
N ILE A 63 -10.77 -4.93 17.06
CA ILE A 63 -10.78 -5.86 18.18
C ILE A 63 -10.08 -7.17 17.79
N GLY A 64 -9.45 -7.84 18.76
CA GLY A 64 -8.74 -9.09 18.52
C GLY A 64 -7.49 -8.96 17.66
N PHE A 65 -6.96 -7.75 17.49
CA PHE A 65 -5.73 -7.50 16.75
C PHE A 65 -4.54 -8.25 17.35
N ASP A 66 -3.87 -9.03 16.50
CA ASP A 66 -2.60 -9.70 16.80
C ASP A 66 -1.53 -9.22 15.79
N GLU A 67 -0.47 -8.59 16.29
CA GLU A 67 0.60 -8.04 15.46
C GLU A 67 1.32 -9.11 14.64
N ARG A 68 1.50 -10.32 15.17
CA ARG A 68 2.18 -11.41 14.47
C ARG A 68 1.34 -11.89 13.28
N ILE A 69 0.03 -12.07 13.48
CA ILE A 69 -0.90 -12.41 12.39
C ILE A 69 -0.91 -11.28 11.36
N TRP A 70 -0.97 -10.02 11.80
CA TRP A 70 -0.95 -8.89 10.88
C TRP A 70 0.35 -8.83 10.07
N ARG A 71 1.52 -8.96 10.71
CA ARG A 71 2.82 -8.98 10.03
C ARG A 71 2.92 -10.08 8.98
N ALA A 72 2.35 -11.25 9.25
CA ALA A 72 2.35 -12.37 8.31
C ALA A 72 1.48 -12.13 7.06
N ASN A 73 0.48 -11.25 7.13
CA ASN A 73 -0.50 -11.04 6.06
C ASN A 73 -0.43 -9.65 5.39
N ARG A 74 0.11 -8.63 6.09
CA ARG A 74 0.02 -7.22 5.67
C ARG A 74 0.61 -6.96 4.29
N PHE A 75 1.71 -7.63 3.97
CA PHE A 75 2.43 -7.42 2.71
C PHE A 75 1.57 -7.87 1.52
N ASP A 76 1.05 -9.10 1.56
CA ASP A 76 0.23 -9.66 0.48
C ASP A 76 -1.09 -8.90 0.32
N ILE A 77 -1.69 -8.46 1.42
CA ILE A 77 -2.86 -7.56 1.39
C ILE A 77 -2.49 -6.29 0.61
N VAL A 78 -1.43 -5.58 1.00
CA VAL A 78 -1.05 -4.33 0.32
C VAL A 78 -0.67 -4.55 -1.15
N VAL A 79 -0.06 -5.68 -1.49
CA VAL A 79 0.21 -6.07 -2.89
C VAL A 79 -1.09 -6.26 -3.66
N LYS A 80 -2.05 -7.03 -3.13
CA LYS A 80 -3.35 -7.27 -3.78
C LYS A 80 -4.12 -5.96 -4.01
N GLY A 81 -4.16 -5.09 -3.01
CA GLY A 81 -4.81 -3.79 -3.09
C GLY A 81 -4.17 -2.87 -4.13
N ASN A 82 -2.84 -2.75 -4.11
CA ASN A 82 -2.16 -1.93 -5.11
C ASN A 82 -2.25 -2.54 -6.51
N LEU A 83 -2.20 -3.87 -6.67
CA LEU A 83 -2.37 -4.49 -7.98
C LEU A 83 -3.71 -4.08 -8.60
N ALA A 84 -4.81 -4.20 -7.85
CA ALA A 84 -6.12 -3.76 -8.33
C ALA A 84 -6.18 -2.25 -8.60
N LYS A 85 -5.60 -1.42 -7.71
CA LYS A 85 -5.52 0.03 -7.90
C LYS A 85 -4.82 0.38 -9.21
N PHE A 86 -3.61 -0.14 -9.41
CA PHE A 86 -2.81 0.19 -10.59
C PHE A 86 -3.43 -0.41 -11.86
N SER A 87 -3.90 -1.66 -11.85
CA SER A 87 -4.48 -2.29 -13.05
C SER A 87 -5.79 -1.66 -13.52
N GLN A 88 -6.54 -1.00 -12.62
CA GLN A 88 -7.82 -0.35 -12.95
C GLN A 88 -7.66 1.14 -13.27
N ASN A 89 -6.46 1.70 -13.10
CA ASN A 89 -6.19 3.13 -13.32
C ASN A 89 -5.02 3.26 -14.33
N PRO A 90 -5.29 3.37 -15.64
CA PRO A 90 -4.26 3.30 -16.70
C PRO A 90 -3.10 4.30 -16.50
N THR A 91 -3.39 5.55 -16.15
CA THR A 91 -2.34 6.56 -15.88
C THR A 91 -1.41 6.14 -14.75
N LEU A 92 -1.94 5.49 -13.71
CA LEU A 92 -1.13 4.98 -12.61
C LEU A 92 -0.33 3.76 -13.03
N GLN A 93 -0.93 2.85 -13.79
CA GLN A 93 -0.25 1.70 -14.37
C GLN A 93 0.97 2.15 -15.18
N ASP A 94 0.79 3.09 -16.10
CA ASP A 94 1.86 3.64 -16.93
C ASP A 94 2.96 4.28 -16.09
N TYR A 95 2.57 5.06 -15.07
CA TYR A 95 3.52 5.63 -14.12
C TYR A 95 4.37 4.55 -13.45
N LEU A 96 3.74 3.50 -12.91
CA LEU A 96 4.45 2.44 -12.20
C LEU A 96 5.34 1.63 -13.14
N LEU A 97 4.89 1.31 -14.35
CA LEU A 97 5.70 0.62 -15.36
C LEU A 97 6.88 1.48 -15.81
N GLY A 98 6.69 2.80 -15.96
CA GLY A 98 7.73 3.78 -16.28
C GLY A 98 8.84 3.90 -15.24
N THR A 99 8.66 3.36 -14.04
CA THR A 99 9.74 3.26 -13.05
C THR A 99 10.82 2.22 -13.43
N GLN A 100 10.54 1.35 -14.41
CA GLN A 100 11.46 0.35 -14.98
C GLN A 100 12.09 -0.56 -13.91
N GLN A 101 13.42 -0.65 -13.83
CA GLN A 101 14.12 -1.52 -12.86
C GLN A 101 14.51 -0.78 -11.58
N ARG A 102 14.06 0.46 -11.38
CA ARG A 102 14.43 1.27 -10.21
C ARG A 102 13.84 0.67 -8.93
N VAL A 103 14.63 0.71 -7.86
CA VAL A 103 14.16 0.49 -6.48
C VAL A 103 13.27 1.67 -6.08
N LEU A 104 12.05 1.38 -5.65
CA LEU A 104 11.07 2.36 -5.18
C LEU A 104 11.21 2.54 -3.68
N VAL A 105 11.17 3.80 -3.23
CA VAL A 105 11.41 4.17 -1.84
C VAL A 105 10.30 5.07 -1.35
N GLU A 106 9.63 4.65 -0.28
CA GLU A 106 8.65 5.45 0.45
C GLU A 106 9.37 6.25 1.53
N ALA A 107 9.68 7.51 1.22
CA ALA A 107 10.46 8.41 2.09
C ALA A 107 9.58 9.12 3.12
N SER A 108 9.11 8.36 4.10
CA SER A 108 8.35 8.88 5.24
C SER A 108 9.21 8.85 6.52
N PRO A 109 9.43 9.99 7.20
CA PRO A 109 10.16 10.03 8.47
C PRO A 109 9.39 9.44 9.66
N VAL A 110 8.06 9.33 9.52
CA VAL A 110 7.15 8.88 10.59
C VAL A 110 6.62 7.46 10.37
N ASP A 111 6.90 6.85 9.22
CA ASP A 111 6.52 5.47 8.91
C ASP A 111 7.77 4.61 8.75
N ARG A 112 8.01 3.73 9.73
CA ARG A 112 9.15 2.79 9.74
C ARG A 112 8.79 1.40 9.22
N ILE A 113 7.52 1.15 8.89
CA ILE A 113 7.06 -0.14 8.37
C ILE A 113 6.92 -0.03 6.86
N TRP A 114 6.08 0.88 6.40
CA TRP A 114 5.83 1.06 4.98
C TRP A 114 6.89 1.94 4.32
N GLY A 115 7.49 2.85 5.10
CA GLY A 115 8.56 3.75 4.67
C GLY A 115 9.93 3.42 5.24
N ILE A 116 10.92 4.25 4.87
CA ILE A 116 12.33 4.12 5.30
C ILE A 116 12.64 4.82 6.62
N GLY A 117 11.67 5.49 7.25
CA GLY A 117 11.90 6.25 8.48
C GLY A 117 12.81 7.48 8.32
N LEU A 118 12.94 7.99 7.10
CA LEU A 118 13.72 9.18 6.73
C LEU A 118 12.91 10.04 5.74
N ALA A 119 13.11 11.35 5.78
CA ALA A 119 12.54 12.26 4.79
C ALA A 119 13.22 12.10 3.42
N ALA A 120 12.53 12.50 2.35
CA ALA A 120 13.02 12.39 0.98
C ALA A 120 14.34 13.14 0.72
N ASP A 121 14.57 14.25 1.40
CA ASP A 121 15.75 15.10 1.29
C ASP A 121 16.89 14.72 2.25
N HIS A 122 16.69 13.69 3.09
CA HIS A 122 17.72 13.24 4.02
C HIS A 122 18.90 12.62 3.26
N ALA A 123 20.14 12.95 3.64
CA ALA A 123 21.35 12.47 2.96
C ALA A 123 21.41 10.93 2.83
N ASP A 124 20.97 10.23 3.87
CA ASP A 124 20.91 8.76 3.90
C ASP A 124 19.70 8.14 3.18
N ALA A 125 18.75 8.90 2.63
CA ALA A 125 17.51 8.37 2.04
C ALA A 125 17.77 7.42 0.87
N THR A 126 18.89 7.58 0.18
CA THR A 126 19.31 6.72 -0.94
C THR A 126 20.20 5.54 -0.54
N ASN A 127 20.49 5.37 0.76
CA ASN A 127 21.35 4.32 1.27
C ASN A 127 20.55 3.30 2.11
N PRO A 128 20.22 2.11 1.56
CA PRO A 128 19.46 1.07 2.26
C PRO A 128 20.01 0.67 3.61
N THR A 129 21.34 0.67 3.77
CA THR A 129 22.01 0.25 5.01
C THR A 129 21.83 1.27 6.14
N LYS A 130 21.35 2.48 5.83
CA LYS A 130 21.12 3.57 6.76
C LYS A 130 19.63 3.84 7.01
N TRP A 131 18.74 3.12 6.33
CA TRP A 131 17.31 3.24 6.55
C TRP A 131 16.94 2.84 7.97
N LYS A 132 15.96 3.56 8.52
CA LYS A 132 15.41 3.32 9.87
C LYS A 132 14.05 2.62 9.82
N GLY A 133 13.66 2.14 8.64
CA GLY A 133 12.40 1.47 8.36
C GLY A 133 12.51 0.42 7.27
N GLU A 134 11.45 -0.36 7.10
CA GLU A 134 11.42 -1.57 6.27
C GLU A 134 11.13 -1.30 4.78
N ASN A 135 10.63 -0.11 4.41
CA ASN A 135 10.25 0.23 3.03
C ASN A 135 9.27 -0.78 2.37
N LEU A 136 8.36 -1.40 3.15
CA LEU A 136 7.50 -2.44 2.62
C LEU A 136 6.62 -1.97 1.46
N LEU A 137 6.23 -0.69 1.41
CA LEU A 137 5.40 -0.18 0.32
C LEU A 137 6.19 -0.13 -0.99
N GLY A 138 7.44 0.34 -0.95
CA GLY A 138 8.32 0.34 -2.12
C GLY A 138 8.48 -1.06 -2.71
N PHE A 139 8.72 -2.06 -1.86
CA PHE A 139 8.83 -3.46 -2.29
C PHE A 139 7.51 -4.03 -2.82
N ALA A 140 6.38 -3.72 -2.18
CA ALA A 140 5.06 -4.14 -2.65
C ALA A 140 4.77 -3.57 -4.07
N LEU A 141 5.07 -2.29 -4.32
CA LEU A 141 4.90 -1.66 -5.63
C LEU A 141 5.82 -2.27 -6.69
N MET A 142 7.05 -2.65 -6.33
CA MET A 142 7.94 -3.36 -7.24
C MET A 142 7.39 -4.73 -7.64
N LEU A 143 6.76 -5.46 -6.71
CA LEU A 143 6.10 -6.73 -7.01
C LEU A 143 4.85 -6.52 -7.88
N VAL A 144 4.05 -5.50 -7.60
CA VAL A 144 2.91 -5.11 -8.45
C VAL A 144 3.36 -4.81 -9.88
N ARG A 145 4.44 -4.03 -10.04
CA ARG A 145 5.04 -3.75 -11.35
C ARG A 145 5.42 -5.02 -12.10
N GLN A 146 6.03 -5.99 -11.42
CA GLN A 146 6.38 -7.28 -12.02
C GLN A 146 5.13 -8.07 -12.45
N ASN A 147 4.07 -8.07 -11.64
CA ASN A 147 2.83 -8.77 -11.96
C ASN A 147 2.12 -8.14 -13.17
N LEU A 148 2.09 -6.81 -13.26
CA LEU A 148 1.52 -6.09 -14.41
C LEU A 148 2.28 -6.37 -15.70
N LEU A 149 3.62 -6.44 -15.64
CA LEU A 149 4.44 -6.80 -16.80
C LEU A 149 4.20 -8.24 -17.28
N LYS A 150 3.92 -9.18 -16.38
CA LYS A 150 3.59 -10.57 -16.78
C LYS A 150 2.24 -10.63 -17.49
N GLN A 151 1.23 -9.96 -16.93
CA GLN A 151 -0.11 -9.91 -17.54
C GLN A 151 -0.11 -9.32 -18.96
N SER A 152 0.81 -8.40 -19.27
CA SER A 152 0.95 -7.84 -20.63
C SER A 152 1.68 -8.73 -21.63
N HIS A 153 2.40 -9.76 -21.16
CA HIS A 153 3.11 -10.73 -22.02
C HIS A 153 2.29 -12.00 -22.29
N ASP A 154 1.22 -12.22 -21.52
CA ASP A 154 0.30 -13.36 -21.67
C ASP A 154 -0.93 -13.04 -22.55
N LEU A 155 -0.94 -11.86 -23.20
CA LEU A 155 -1.93 -11.41 -24.20
C LEU A 155 -1.29 -11.36 -25.59
#